data_AF-A0A671XWH8-F1
#
_entry.id   AF-A0A671XWH8-F1
#
_cell.length_a   1.000
_cell.length_b   1.000
_cell.length_c   1.000
_cell.angle_alpha   90.00
_cell.angle_beta   90.00
_cell.angle_gamma   90.00
#
_symmetry.space_group_name_H-M   'P 1'
#
loop_
_entity.id
_entity.type
_entity.pdbx_description
1 polymer ?
#
loop_
_entity_poly.entity_id
_entity_poly.type
_entity_poly.pdbx_seq_one_letter_code
_entity_poly.pdbx_strand_id
1 'polypeptide(L)'
;MSFSGERIKKMLPKVYLRNHVAHEIYTALTHFKKLEPVMDLYVYNDGTKKNLMSLTGTIPVLYDDNPYNIPVCVWLEETYPQSAPICYVRPTREMMVLRGKYISSNGEVMLPYLEEWKHGNCDLVSLLQVMAAMFGDYPPVCMQPQPESTEQTSCWLQFQRESEVSMTDESLYMYLNREDGQPFLQENETNC
;
A
#
# COMPACT_ATOMS: atom_id res chain seq x y z
N MET A 1 -18.57 -11.42 -10.72
CA MET A 1 -19.61 -10.76 -11.56
C MET A 1 -18.95 -9.62 -12.30
N SER A 2 -19.26 -9.35 -13.57
CA SER A 2 -18.69 -8.17 -14.26
C SER A 2 -19.42 -6.89 -13.84
N PHE A 3 -18.68 -5.86 -13.44
CA PHE A 3 -19.23 -4.54 -13.17
C PHE A 3 -19.21 -3.68 -14.45
N SER A 4 -20.36 -3.12 -14.83
CA SER A 4 -20.44 -2.12 -15.90
C SER A 4 -20.50 -0.72 -15.30
N GLY A 5 -20.05 0.30 -16.04
CA GLY A 5 -20.13 1.70 -15.60
C GLY A 5 -21.54 2.13 -15.17
N GLU A 6 -22.57 1.70 -15.90
CA GLU A 6 -23.97 1.97 -15.55
C GLU A 6 -24.42 1.27 -14.25
N ARG A 7 -23.92 0.06 -13.98
CA ARG A 7 -24.21 -0.63 -12.71
C ARG A 7 -23.57 0.10 -11.54
N ILE A 8 -22.31 0.52 -11.68
CA ILE A 8 -21.57 1.27 -10.66
C ILE A 8 -22.27 2.61 -10.38
N LYS A 9 -22.64 3.34 -11.44
CA LYS A 9 -23.38 4.60 -11.35
C LYS A 9 -24.70 4.49 -10.59
N LYS A 10 -25.40 3.35 -10.70
CA LYS A 10 -26.64 3.09 -9.95
C LYS A 10 -26.41 2.79 -8.47
N MET A 11 -25.22 2.30 -8.10
CA MET A 11 -24.85 2.07 -6.70
C MET A 11 -24.55 3.38 -5.97
N LEU A 12 -24.06 4.40 -6.69
CA LEU A 12 -23.66 5.68 -6.12
C LEU A 12 -24.88 6.56 -5.75
N PRO A 13 -24.96 7.06 -4.50
CA PRO A 13 -25.93 8.06 -4.11
C PRO A 13 -25.78 9.37 -4.93
N LYS A 14 -26.85 10.18 -4.99
CA LYS A 14 -26.88 11.42 -5.80
C LYS A 14 -25.90 12.50 -5.32
N VAL A 15 -25.42 12.41 -4.09
CA VAL A 15 -24.42 13.34 -3.53
C VAL A 15 -23.07 13.24 -4.24
N TYR A 16 -22.73 12.07 -4.75
CA TYR A 16 -21.52 11.88 -5.56
C TYR A 16 -21.65 12.52 -6.94
N LEU A 17 -20.52 12.87 -7.54
CA LEU A 17 -20.39 13.15 -8.97
C LEU A 17 -20.50 11.85 -9.79
N ARG A 18 -21.68 11.21 -9.78
CA ARG A 18 -21.89 9.80 -10.17
C ARG A 18 -21.30 9.39 -11.51
N ASN A 19 -21.36 10.25 -12.53
CA ASN A 19 -20.80 9.94 -13.85
C ASN A 19 -19.26 9.83 -13.79
N HIS A 20 -18.61 10.78 -13.12
CA HIS A 20 -17.17 10.82 -12.97
C HIS A 20 -16.68 9.65 -12.13
N VAL A 21 -17.26 9.50 -10.92
CA VAL A 21 -16.86 8.45 -9.98
C VAL A 21 -17.09 7.05 -10.56
N ALA A 22 -18.22 6.82 -11.25
CA ALA A 22 -18.45 5.53 -11.90
C ALA A 22 -17.47 5.25 -13.04
N HIS A 23 -17.05 6.28 -13.79
CA HIS A 23 -16.06 6.13 -14.86
C HIS A 23 -14.67 5.80 -14.30
N GLU A 24 -14.23 6.50 -13.26
CA GLU A 24 -12.95 6.21 -12.60
C GLU A 24 -12.92 4.83 -11.97
N ILE A 25 -13.98 4.45 -11.24
CA ILE A 25 -14.12 3.10 -10.70
C ILE A 25 -14.09 2.07 -11.83
N TYR A 26 -14.89 2.26 -12.88
CA TYR A 26 -14.91 1.31 -14.00
C TYR A 26 -13.52 1.14 -14.61
N THR A 27 -12.78 2.23 -14.82
CA THR A 27 -11.42 2.20 -15.34
C THR A 27 -10.45 1.54 -14.36
N ALA A 28 -10.52 1.81 -13.06
CA ALA A 28 -9.74 1.08 -12.07
C ALA A 28 -10.01 -0.44 -12.12
N LEU A 29 -11.26 -0.84 -12.27
CA LEU A 29 -11.66 -2.25 -12.43
C LEU A 29 -11.25 -2.85 -13.78
N THR A 30 -10.95 -2.04 -14.82
CA THR A 30 -10.39 -2.59 -16.06
C THR A 30 -8.93 -3.01 -15.87
N HIS A 31 -8.18 -2.34 -14.99
CA HIS A 31 -6.78 -2.68 -14.68
C HIS A 31 -6.67 -3.68 -13.51
N PHE A 32 -7.47 -3.52 -12.46
CA PHE A 32 -7.41 -4.30 -11.22
C PHE A 32 -8.64 -5.19 -11.05
N LYS A 33 -8.63 -6.35 -11.71
CA LYS A 33 -9.78 -7.26 -11.82
C LYS A 33 -10.26 -7.89 -10.51
N LYS A 34 -9.40 -7.90 -9.48
CA LYS A 34 -9.68 -8.48 -8.16
C LYS A 34 -10.19 -7.46 -7.15
N LEU A 35 -10.47 -6.23 -7.59
CA LEU A 35 -11.19 -5.24 -6.80
C LEU A 35 -12.68 -5.30 -7.14
N GLU A 36 -13.52 -4.99 -6.16
CA GLU A 36 -14.96 -4.90 -6.32
C GLU A 36 -15.48 -3.61 -5.69
N PRO A 37 -16.38 -2.87 -6.37
CA PRO A 37 -17.04 -1.71 -5.81
C PRO A 37 -18.11 -2.16 -4.81
N VAL A 38 -18.09 -1.58 -3.61
CA VAL A 38 -19.02 -1.90 -2.52
C VAL A 38 -19.49 -0.62 -1.85
N MET A 39 -20.79 -0.46 -1.66
CA MET A 39 -21.36 0.56 -0.79
C MET A 39 -21.41 0.01 0.64
N ASP A 40 -20.71 0.64 1.57
CA ASP A 40 -20.62 0.15 2.95
C ASP A 40 -20.48 1.32 3.95
N LEU A 41 -20.69 1.03 5.23
CA LEU A 41 -20.67 2.00 6.32
C LEU A 41 -19.23 2.27 6.77
N TYR A 42 -18.73 3.45 6.43
CA TYR A 42 -17.47 3.98 6.95
C TYR A 42 -17.68 4.63 8.32
N VAL A 43 -16.77 4.37 9.25
CA VAL A 43 -16.77 4.97 10.59
C VAL A 43 -15.51 5.82 10.73
N TYR A 44 -15.70 7.13 10.87
CA TYR A 44 -14.62 8.08 11.07
C TYR A 44 -14.06 8.00 12.49
N ASN A 45 -12.86 8.57 12.68
CA ASN A 45 -12.19 8.60 13.98
C ASN A 45 -12.97 9.38 15.06
N ASP A 46 -13.84 10.31 14.67
CA ASP A 46 -14.74 11.04 15.57
C ASP A 46 -16.00 10.23 15.96
N GLY A 47 -16.15 9.01 15.43
CA GLY A 47 -17.31 8.14 15.63
C GLY A 47 -18.47 8.39 14.66
N THR A 48 -18.38 9.43 13.82
CA THR A 48 -19.36 9.70 12.76
C THR A 48 -19.40 8.51 11.79
N LYS A 49 -20.57 8.19 11.25
CA LYS A 49 -20.74 7.09 10.30
C LYS A 49 -21.37 7.58 9.01
N LYS A 50 -20.86 7.15 7.86
CA LYS A 50 -21.41 7.46 6.54
C LYS A 50 -21.37 6.26 5.62
N ASN A 51 -22.37 6.12 4.75
CA ASN A 51 -22.34 5.11 3.70
C ASN A 51 -21.52 5.63 2.53
N LEU A 52 -20.33 5.07 2.33
CA LEU A 52 -19.41 5.48 1.29
C LEU A 52 -19.23 4.37 0.25
N MET A 53 -18.85 4.77 -0.96
CA MET A 53 -18.36 3.83 -1.96
C MET A 53 -16.93 3.41 -1.62
N SER A 54 -16.63 2.12 -1.73
CA SER A 54 -15.28 1.57 -1.60
C SER A 54 -14.92 0.67 -2.77
N LEU A 55 -13.63 0.57 -3.08
CA LEU A 55 -13.05 -0.52 -3.86
C LEU A 55 -12.34 -1.46 -2.91
N THR A 56 -12.88 -2.66 -2.74
CA THR A 56 -12.33 -3.67 -1.82
C THR A 56 -11.89 -4.91 -2.60
N GLY A 57 -10.73 -5.46 -2.27
CA GLY A 57 -10.22 -6.66 -2.90
C GLY A 57 -8.71 -6.76 -2.79
N THR A 58 -8.03 -7.23 -3.84
CA THR A 58 -6.57 -7.32 -3.87
C THR A 58 -5.96 -6.61 -5.08
N ILE A 59 -4.77 -6.06 -4.89
CA ILE A 59 -3.92 -5.55 -5.98
C ILE A 59 -2.68 -6.45 -6.15
N PRO A 60 -2.26 -6.74 -7.38
CA PRO A 60 -1.02 -7.48 -7.63
C PRO A 60 0.19 -6.58 -7.35
N VAL A 61 1.17 -7.13 -6.65
CA VAL A 61 2.42 -6.46 -6.27
C VAL A 61 3.57 -7.42 -6.55
N LEU A 62 4.68 -6.90 -7.09
CA LEU A 62 5.92 -7.67 -7.22
C LEU A 62 6.84 -7.28 -6.07
N TYR A 63 7.18 -8.25 -5.22
CA TYR A 63 8.17 -8.09 -4.16
C TYR A 63 9.24 -9.16 -4.38
N ASP A 64 10.49 -8.73 -4.54
CA ASP A 64 11.63 -9.63 -4.82
C ASP A 64 11.33 -10.64 -5.95
N ASP A 65 10.88 -10.11 -7.11
CA ASP A 65 10.43 -10.85 -8.30
C ASP A 65 9.26 -11.83 -8.11
N ASN A 66 8.68 -11.91 -6.90
CA ASN A 66 7.56 -12.78 -6.59
C ASN A 66 6.24 -12.00 -6.59
N PRO A 67 5.20 -12.47 -7.31
CA PRO A 67 3.90 -11.82 -7.35
C PRO A 67 3.05 -12.13 -6.11
N TYR A 68 2.67 -11.10 -5.37
CA TYR A 68 1.76 -11.15 -4.23
C TYR A 68 0.44 -10.45 -4.55
N ASN A 69 -0.62 -10.82 -3.83
CA ASN A 69 -1.92 -10.17 -3.92
C ASN A 69 -2.19 -9.46 -2.60
N ILE A 70 -1.95 -8.15 -2.55
CA ILE A 70 -2.08 -7.38 -1.32
C ILE A 70 -3.53 -6.94 -1.15
N PRO A 71 -4.19 -7.29 -0.04
CA PRO A 71 -5.57 -6.92 0.20
C PRO A 71 -5.70 -5.44 0.58
N VAL A 72 -6.52 -4.70 -0.16
CA VAL A 72 -6.72 -3.26 0.01
C VAL A 72 -8.20 -2.89 0.05
N CYS A 73 -8.48 -1.74 0.62
CA CYS A 73 -9.79 -1.11 0.67
C CYS A 73 -9.63 0.39 0.47
N VAL A 74 -10.13 0.90 -0.65
CA VAL A 74 -10.02 2.30 -1.05
C VAL A 74 -11.40 2.95 -0.96
N TRP A 75 -11.60 3.82 0.02
CA TRP A 75 -12.84 4.54 0.26
C TRP A 75 -12.88 5.85 -0.52
N LEU A 76 -14.02 6.15 -1.12
CA LEU A 76 -14.28 7.38 -1.85
C LEU A 76 -15.27 8.23 -1.05
N GLU A 77 -14.78 9.35 -0.53
CA GLU A 77 -15.59 10.40 0.08
C GLU A 77 -16.63 10.96 -0.90
N GLU A 78 -17.73 11.52 -0.39
CA GLU A 78 -18.76 12.15 -1.21
C GLU A 78 -18.21 13.35 -2.02
N THR A 79 -17.15 13.99 -1.52
CA THR A 79 -16.44 15.10 -2.16
C THR A 79 -15.43 14.65 -3.22
N TYR A 80 -15.20 13.33 -3.40
CA TYR A 80 -14.34 12.83 -4.46
C TYR A 80 -14.86 13.26 -5.84
N PRO A 81 -13.98 13.73 -6.76
CA PRO A 81 -12.51 13.68 -6.74
C PRO A 81 -11.80 14.90 -6.13
N GLN A 82 -12.52 15.83 -5.50
CA GLN A 82 -11.87 17.01 -4.87
C GLN A 82 -11.05 16.63 -3.64
N SER A 83 -11.51 15.63 -2.88
CA SER A 83 -10.76 15.00 -1.79
C SER A 83 -10.10 13.71 -2.27
N ALA A 84 -8.92 13.40 -1.71
CA ALA A 84 -8.26 12.12 -1.92
C ALA A 84 -9.11 10.93 -1.40
N PRO A 85 -8.96 9.74 -1.98
CA PRO A 85 -9.46 8.51 -1.39
C PRO A 85 -8.80 8.19 -0.04
N ILE A 86 -9.52 7.53 0.86
CA ILE A 86 -8.96 6.99 2.11
C ILE A 86 -8.61 5.52 1.88
N CYS A 87 -7.34 5.17 2.02
CA CYS A 87 -6.83 3.87 1.62
C CYS A 87 -6.39 3.06 2.84
N TYR A 88 -6.78 1.78 2.90
CA TYR A 88 -6.38 0.83 3.92
C TYR A 88 -5.84 -0.45 3.32
N VAL A 89 -4.88 -1.06 4.00
CA VAL A 89 -4.52 -2.46 3.81
C VAL A 89 -5.39 -3.31 4.74
N ARG A 90 -5.94 -4.40 4.21
CA ARG A 90 -6.92 -5.27 4.90
C ARG A 90 -6.31 -6.66 5.12
N PRO A 91 -5.44 -6.86 6.13
CA PRO A 91 -4.80 -8.16 6.35
C PRO A 91 -5.84 -9.27 6.51
N THR A 92 -5.54 -10.46 5.97
CA THR A 92 -6.30 -11.67 6.32
C THR A 92 -5.97 -12.09 7.76
N ARG A 93 -6.69 -13.10 8.27
CA ARG A 93 -6.44 -13.63 9.62
C ARG A 93 -5.03 -14.14 9.83
N GLU A 94 -4.36 -14.54 8.75
CA GLU A 94 -2.99 -15.08 8.74
C GLU A 94 -1.95 -13.99 8.50
N MET A 95 -2.35 -12.73 8.33
CA MET A 95 -1.44 -11.62 8.06
C MET A 95 -1.35 -10.66 9.25
N MET A 96 -0.27 -9.89 9.31
CA MET A 96 -0.12 -8.72 10.17
C MET A 96 0.28 -7.50 9.33
N VAL A 97 -0.19 -6.32 9.74
CA VAL A 97 0.21 -5.05 9.14
C VAL A 97 1.63 -4.72 9.55
N LEU A 98 2.47 -4.39 8.56
CA LEU A 98 3.79 -3.81 8.76
C LEU A 98 3.63 -2.29 8.77
N ARG A 99 3.65 -1.71 9.98
CA ARG A 99 3.68 -0.25 10.15
C ARG A 99 5.00 0.30 9.63
N GLY A 100 4.98 1.52 9.10
CA GLY A 100 6.18 2.17 8.61
C GLY A 100 5.89 3.57 8.11
N LYS A 101 6.81 4.12 7.32
CA LYS A 101 6.71 5.48 6.77
C LYS A 101 5.40 5.73 6.01
N TYR A 102 4.93 4.72 5.29
CA TYR A 102 3.76 4.82 4.40
C TYR A 102 2.53 4.08 4.91
N ILE A 103 2.60 3.45 6.09
CA ILE A 103 1.53 2.63 6.66
C ILE A 103 1.38 2.92 8.14
N SER A 104 0.19 3.39 8.52
CA SER A 104 -0.19 3.66 9.91
C SER A 104 -0.43 2.35 10.69
N SER A 105 -0.49 2.45 12.02
CA SER A 105 -0.74 1.32 12.93
C SER A 105 -2.09 0.63 12.71
N ASN A 106 -3.09 1.35 12.19
CA ASN A 106 -4.41 0.81 11.82
C ASN A 106 -4.46 0.26 10.38
N GLY A 107 -3.33 0.27 9.65
CA GLY A 107 -3.25 -0.16 8.25
C GLY A 107 -3.65 0.91 7.24
N GLU A 108 -3.84 2.16 7.66
CA GLU A 108 -4.07 3.28 6.75
C GLU A 108 -2.83 3.59 5.92
N VAL A 109 -3.02 3.80 4.62
CA VAL A 109 -1.95 4.06 3.65
C VAL A 109 -1.72 5.57 3.57
N MET A 110 -0.49 5.99 3.86
CA MET A 110 -0.05 7.39 3.93
C MET A 110 1.00 7.63 2.85
N LEU A 111 0.56 7.92 1.63
CA LEU A 111 1.45 8.14 0.48
C LEU A 111 1.53 9.62 0.12
N PRO A 112 2.69 10.13 -0.33
CA PRO A 112 2.80 11.51 -0.85
C PRO A 112 1.78 11.80 -1.96
N TYR A 113 1.45 10.79 -2.78
CA TYR A 113 0.43 10.91 -3.82
C TYR A 113 -0.97 11.24 -3.26
N LEU A 114 -1.30 10.75 -2.06
CA LEU A 114 -2.56 11.08 -1.37
C LEU A 114 -2.51 12.46 -0.72
N GLU A 115 -1.36 12.83 -0.15
CA GLU A 115 -1.14 14.15 0.47
C GLU A 115 -1.20 15.30 -0.56
N GLU A 116 -0.63 15.07 -1.75
CA GLU A 116 -0.59 16.04 -2.84
C GLU A 116 -1.78 15.90 -3.82
N TRP A 117 -2.80 15.13 -3.45
CA TRP A 117 -3.95 14.82 -4.31
C TRP A 117 -4.60 16.10 -4.85
N LYS A 118 -4.69 16.19 -6.18
CA LYS A 118 -5.34 17.31 -6.88
C LYS A 118 -6.21 16.77 -8.00
N HIS A 119 -7.50 17.14 -7.97
CA HIS A 119 -8.41 16.81 -9.06
C HIS A 119 -7.86 17.30 -10.41
N GLY A 120 -7.89 16.43 -11.42
CA GLY A 120 -7.37 16.71 -12.76
C GLY A 120 -5.92 16.26 -12.99
N ASN A 121 -5.14 16.15 -11.92
CA ASN A 121 -3.77 15.62 -11.96
C ASN A 121 -3.66 14.22 -11.35
N CYS A 122 -4.54 13.90 -10.41
CA CYS A 122 -4.60 12.61 -9.74
C CYS A 122 -5.86 11.83 -10.12
N ASP A 123 -5.72 10.51 -10.22
CA ASP A 123 -6.79 9.59 -10.57
C ASP A 123 -6.65 8.25 -9.82
N LEU A 124 -7.73 7.47 -9.83
CA LEU A 124 -7.80 6.21 -9.08
C LEU A 124 -6.88 5.10 -9.60
N VAL A 125 -6.62 5.05 -10.92
CA VAL A 125 -5.75 4.03 -11.53
C VAL A 125 -4.31 4.31 -11.14
N SER A 126 -3.88 5.56 -11.29
CA SER A 126 -2.55 6.04 -10.92
C SER A 126 -2.29 5.83 -9.43
N LEU A 127 -3.26 6.12 -8.55
CA LEU A 127 -3.15 5.83 -7.12
C LEU A 127 -2.88 4.34 -6.85
N LEU A 128 -3.66 3.44 -7.45
CA LEU A 128 -3.49 1.99 -7.26
C LEU A 128 -2.15 1.48 -7.82
N GLN A 129 -1.66 2.06 -8.91
CA GLN A 129 -0.33 1.75 -9.45
C GLN A 129 0.79 2.23 -8.52
N VAL A 130 0.69 3.44 -7.98
CA VAL A 130 1.64 3.97 -6.98
C VAL A 130 1.63 3.08 -5.74
N MET A 131 0.45 2.68 -5.24
CA MET A 131 0.36 1.72 -4.14
C MET A 131 1.06 0.40 -4.49
N ALA A 132 0.84 -0.15 -5.67
CA ALA A 132 1.45 -1.42 -6.08
C ALA A 132 2.98 -1.33 -6.17
N ALA A 133 3.52 -0.24 -6.71
CA ALA A 133 4.96 0.00 -6.75
C ALA A 133 5.54 0.15 -5.34
N MET A 134 4.93 1.00 -4.51
CA MET A 134 5.37 1.24 -3.14
C MET A 134 5.33 -0.03 -2.28
N PHE A 135 4.34 -0.89 -2.46
CA PHE A 135 4.27 -2.16 -1.73
C PHE A 135 5.28 -3.21 -2.23
N GLY A 136 5.82 -3.03 -3.44
CA GLY A 136 6.91 -3.85 -3.97
C GLY A 136 8.25 -3.52 -3.33
N ASP A 137 8.47 -2.26 -2.95
CA ASP A 137 9.67 -1.84 -2.22
C ASP A 137 9.50 -1.99 -0.70
N TYR A 138 8.29 -1.69 -0.20
CA TYR A 138 7.93 -1.68 1.21
C TYR A 138 6.64 -2.47 1.45
N PRO A 139 6.72 -3.81 1.63
CA PRO A 139 5.55 -4.64 1.87
C PRO A 139 4.73 -4.17 3.07
N PRO A 140 3.40 -3.95 2.92
CA PRO A 140 2.58 -3.43 4.00
C PRO A 140 2.04 -4.53 4.92
N VAL A 141 2.22 -5.80 4.56
CA VAL A 141 1.78 -6.97 5.33
C VAL A 141 2.81 -8.09 5.26
N CYS A 142 2.81 -8.93 6.28
CA CYS A 142 3.57 -10.18 6.34
C CYS A 142 2.70 -11.28 6.96
N MET A 143 3.12 -12.54 6.79
CA MET A 143 2.39 -13.71 7.32
C MET A 143 2.73 -13.94 8.78
N GLN A 144 1.70 -14.02 9.64
CA GLN A 144 1.80 -14.35 11.06
C GLN A 144 2.73 -15.55 11.28
N PRO A 145 3.61 -15.51 12.30
CA PRO A 145 4.48 -16.64 12.61
C PRO A 145 3.58 -17.83 13.00
N GLN A 146 3.64 -18.90 12.22
CA GLN A 146 3.04 -20.16 12.63
C GLN A 146 3.87 -20.71 13.79
N PRO A 147 3.27 -21.16 14.91
CA PRO A 147 4.01 -21.64 16.08
C PRO A 147 4.87 -22.89 15.86
N GLU A 148 4.93 -23.45 14.64
CA GLU A 148 5.52 -24.77 14.37
C GLU A 148 6.64 -24.82 13.30
N SER A 149 7.27 -23.70 12.92
CA SER A 149 8.48 -23.78 12.07
C SER A 149 9.58 -22.78 12.46
N THR A 150 10.71 -23.34 12.91
CA THR A 150 11.91 -22.65 13.40
C THR A 150 12.59 -21.77 12.33
N GLU A 151 12.21 -21.91 11.06
CA GLU A 151 12.80 -21.16 9.93
C GLU A 151 12.10 -19.80 9.66
N GLN A 152 10.81 -19.65 9.98
CA GLN A 152 10.08 -18.39 9.74
C GLN A 152 10.42 -17.29 10.76
N THR A 153 10.99 -17.66 11.91
CA THR A 153 11.52 -16.72 12.91
C THR A 153 12.58 -15.78 12.33
N SER A 154 13.29 -16.19 11.27
CA SER A 154 14.37 -15.41 10.64
C SER A 154 13.86 -14.12 9.95
N CYS A 155 12.82 -14.23 9.12
CA CYS A 155 12.23 -13.08 8.42
C CYS A 155 11.61 -12.08 9.43
N TRP A 156 10.93 -12.59 10.45
CA TRP A 156 10.38 -11.79 11.55
C TRP A 156 11.41 -11.00 12.34
N LEU A 157 12.55 -11.63 12.67
CA LEU A 157 13.64 -10.99 13.41
C LEU A 157 14.39 -9.95 12.57
N GLN A 158 14.50 -10.16 11.25
CA GLN A 158 15.10 -9.18 10.34
C GLN A 158 14.25 -7.90 10.23
N PHE A 159 12.93 -8.05 10.07
CA PHE A 159 12.02 -6.90 10.00
C PHE A 159 11.93 -6.10 11.32
N GLN A 160 11.95 -6.78 12.48
CA GLN A 160 12.00 -6.06 13.77
C GLN A 160 13.28 -5.22 13.91
N ARG A 161 14.43 -5.77 13.49
CA ARG A 161 15.72 -5.08 13.57
C ARG A 161 15.75 -3.81 12.71
N GLU A 162 15.13 -3.82 11.53
CA GLU A 162 15.07 -2.63 10.67
C GLU A 162 14.08 -1.57 11.21
N SER A 163 13.00 -1.98 11.87
CA SER A 163 12.02 -1.05 12.45
C SER A 163 12.54 -0.29 13.69
N GLU A 164 13.46 -0.88 14.46
CA GLU A 164 14.11 -0.22 15.60
C GLU A 164 15.27 0.72 15.19
N VAL A 165 15.82 0.56 13.99
CA VAL A 165 16.93 1.41 13.46
C VAL A 165 16.37 2.59 12.64
N SER A 166 15.39 3.31 13.20
CA SER A 166 14.88 4.54 12.55
C SER A 166 14.55 5.65 13.54
N MET A 167 15.39 5.84 14.56
CA MET A 167 15.41 7.07 15.36
C MET A 167 16.83 7.34 15.89
N THR A 168 17.81 7.56 15.00
CA THR A 168 18.92 8.52 15.22
C THR A 168 19.88 8.50 14.02
N ASP A 169 20.10 9.70 13.49
CA ASP A 169 21.30 10.22 12.82
C ASP A 169 21.69 9.76 11.42
N GLU A 170 22.14 10.77 10.66
CA GLU A 170 22.79 10.66 9.37
C GLU A 170 24.03 9.74 9.42
N SER A 171 24.33 9.15 8.26
CA SER A 171 25.54 8.37 7.92
C SER A 171 25.48 6.86 8.19
N LEU A 172 25.37 6.06 7.11
CA LEU A 172 26.52 5.40 6.48
C LEU A 172 26.04 4.41 5.42
N TYR A 173 26.72 4.45 4.27
CA TYR A 173 26.70 3.42 3.25
C TYR A 173 26.85 2.03 3.89
N MET A 174 25.94 1.12 3.53
CA MET A 174 26.03 -0.30 3.86
C MET A 174 27.30 -0.89 3.25
N TYR A 175 28.28 -1.20 4.08
CA TYR A 175 29.35 -2.14 3.74
C TYR A 175 28.73 -3.54 3.66
N LEU A 176 28.69 -4.11 2.45
CA LEU A 176 28.52 -5.55 2.26
C LEU A 176 29.85 -6.22 2.60
N ASN A 177 29.86 -7.05 3.65
CA ASN A 177 30.96 -7.95 3.93
C ASN A 177 31.13 -8.93 2.77
N ARG A 178 32.31 -8.94 2.14
CA ARG A 178 32.72 -9.96 1.18
C ARG A 178 33.34 -11.11 1.96
N GLU A 179 32.80 -12.31 1.79
CA GLU A 179 33.49 -13.55 2.14
C GLU A 179 34.76 -13.61 1.29
N ASP A 180 35.92 -13.41 1.91
CA ASP A 180 37.20 -14.05 1.58
C ASP A 180 38.29 -13.41 2.44
N GLY A 181 38.64 -14.09 3.53
CA GLY A 181 39.59 -13.62 4.53
C GLY A 181 41.04 -13.74 4.09
N GLN A 182 41.55 -12.75 3.34
CA GLN A 182 42.99 -12.53 3.19
C GLN A 182 43.35 -11.04 3.06
N PRO A 183 44.35 -10.53 3.82
CA PRO A 183 44.77 -9.15 3.71
C PRO A 183 45.80 -8.99 2.59
N PHE A 184 45.72 -7.87 1.87
CA PHE A 184 46.86 -7.31 1.14
C PHE A 184 47.19 -5.93 1.71
N LEU A 185 48.38 -5.82 2.30
CA LEU A 185 49.14 -4.59 2.38
C LEU A 185 49.61 -4.23 0.97
N GLN A 186 49.54 -2.96 0.59
CA GLN A 186 50.63 -2.16 -0.01
C GLN A 186 50.04 -0.81 -0.47
N GLU A 187 50.24 0.23 0.32
CA GLU A 187 51.11 1.39 0.03
C GLU A 187 50.50 2.45 -0.90
N ASN A 188 50.29 3.63 -0.30
CA ASN A 188 50.59 4.97 -0.81
C ASN A 188 50.92 5.11 -2.30
N GLU A 189 50.16 5.97 -3.02
CA GLU A 189 50.62 7.31 -3.42
C GLU A 189 49.57 8.11 -4.23
N THR A 190 49.75 9.42 -4.09
CA THR A 190 49.16 10.65 -4.64
C THR A 190 48.75 10.71 -6.14
N ASN A 191 47.78 11.61 -6.39
CA ASN A 191 47.66 12.58 -7.50
C ASN A 191 46.85 12.22 -8.77
N CYS A 192 45.66 12.83 -8.90
CA CYS A 192 45.27 13.82 -9.92
C CYS A 192 43.82 14.27 -9.65
#